data_AF-A0A523YUB9-F1
#
_entry.id   AF-A0A523YUB9-F1
#
_cell.length_a   1.000
_cell.length_b   1.000
_cell.length_c   1.000
_cell.angle_alpha   90.00
_cell.angle_beta   90.00
_cell.angle_gamma   90.00
#
_symmetry.space_group_name_H-M   'P 1'
#
loop_
_entity.id
_entity.type
_entity.pdbx_description
1 polymer ?
#
loop_
_entity_poly.entity_id
_entity_poly.type
_entity_poly.pdbx_seq_one_letter_code
_entity_poly.pdbx_strand_id
1 'polypeptide(L)'
;MTDEQPLKVRAWYGLPAEIAVGRMWHWVRAGGLPLPHPGVVDVHLRQGIPRREREQLTYWHELGHLETLPLALLHALALWLTGRRRKDTPWALRLLIGALAWLAGWELAAEFYTMGRAGPEYARLYRRARPSLPMDLLCWAGRGGLAVAGTVGMLGGRRRDGR
;
A
#
# COMPACT_ATOMS: atom_id res chain seq x y z
N MET A 1 -7.33 3.44 -23.64
CA MET A 1 -6.90 2.07 -23.31
C MET A 1 -8.02 1.50 -22.49
N THR A 2 -8.88 0.68 -23.07
CA THR A 2 -10.01 0.08 -22.35
C THR A 2 -9.81 -1.43 -22.28
N ASP A 3 -10.06 -1.95 -21.07
CA ASP A 3 -10.38 -3.30 -20.65
C ASP A 3 -9.31 -4.41 -20.83
N GLU A 4 -8.78 -4.82 -19.67
CA GLU A 4 -8.25 -6.14 -19.30
C GLU A 4 -6.91 -6.64 -19.86
N GLN A 5 -6.30 -6.02 -20.86
CA GLN A 5 -5.00 -6.53 -21.31
C GLN A 5 -3.90 -6.23 -20.29
N PRO A 6 -3.26 -7.26 -19.70
CA PRO A 6 -2.21 -7.06 -18.73
C PRO A 6 -1.00 -6.38 -19.37
N LEU A 7 -0.54 -5.29 -18.76
CA LEU A 7 0.68 -4.61 -19.14
C LEU A 7 1.87 -5.35 -18.54
N LYS A 8 2.76 -5.84 -19.42
CA LYS A 8 4.02 -6.45 -19.01
C LYS A 8 4.98 -5.37 -18.52
N VAL A 9 5.47 -5.55 -17.31
CA VAL A 9 6.41 -4.64 -16.66
C VAL A 9 7.56 -5.43 -16.05
N ARG A 10 8.62 -4.72 -15.68
CA ARG A 10 9.75 -5.28 -14.93
C ARG A 10 10.12 -4.32 -13.83
N ALA A 11 10.17 -4.81 -12.60
CA ALA A 11 10.60 -4.03 -11.44
C ALA A 11 12.07 -3.64 -11.57
N TRP A 12 12.52 -2.63 -10.82
CA TRP A 12 13.92 -2.18 -10.82
C TRP A 12 14.91 -3.28 -10.39
N TYR A 13 14.45 -4.25 -9.60
CA TYR A 13 15.22 -5.42 -9.16
C TYR A 13 15.06 -6.65 -10.08
N GLY A 14 14.54 -6.44 -11.30
CA GLY A 14 14.53 -7.45 -12.37
C GLY A 14 13.35 -8.42 -12.38
N LEU A 15 12.43 -8.35 -11.42
CA LEU A 15 11.25 -9.22 -11.35
C LEU A 15 10.26 -8.88 -12.48
N PRO A 16 9.99 -9.81 -13.42
CA PRO A 16 8.95 -9.62 -14.42
C PRO A 16 7.58 -9.71 -13.76
N ALA A 17 6.68 -8.81 -14.15
CA ALA A 17 5.31 -8.81 -13.69
C ALA A 17 4.34 -8.35 -14.78
N GLU A 18 3.07 -8.53 -14.49
CA GLU A 18 1.96 -8.08 -15.30
C GLU A 18 0.97 -7.30 -14.43
N ILE A 19 0.51 -6.16 -14.93
CA ILE A 19 -0.45 -5.30 -14.23
C ILE A 19 -1.72 -5.24 -15.05
N ALA A 20 -2.85 -5.57 -14.44
CA ALA A 20 -4.16 -5.35 -15.01
C ALA A 20 -4.97 -4.43 -14.11
N VAL A 21 -5.47 -3.34 -14.70
CA VAL A 21 -6.31 -2.36 -14.03
C VAL A 21 -7.75 -2.55 -14.49
N GLY A 22 -8.57 -3.14 -13.63
CA GLY A 22 -10.02 -3.21 -13.80
C GLY A 22 -10.76 -2.04 -13.15
N ARG A 23 -12.10 -2.09 -13.17
CA ARG A 23 -12.95 -1.03 -12.58
C ARG A 23 -13.07 -1.11 -11.05
N MET A 24 -13.01 -2.32 -10.49
CA MET A 24 -13.17 -2.59 -9.05
C MET A 24 -12.04 -3.46 -8.48
N TRP A 25 -11.44 -4.26 -9.35
CA TRP A 25 -10.40 -5.22 -9.02
C TRP A 25 -9.20 -4.94 -9.89
N HIS A 26 -8.04 -4.84 -9.25
CA HIS A 26 -6.76 -4.80 -9.93
C HIS A 26 -5.98 -6.03 -9.51
N TRP A 27 -5.05 -6.44 -10.37
CA TRP A 27 -4.11 -7.48 -10.00
C TRP A 27 -2.73 -7.17 -10.56
N VAL A 28 -1.75 -7.49 -9.73
CA VAL A 28 -0.35 -7.61 -10.12
C VAL A 28 -0.02 -9.10 -10.14
N ARG A 29 0.47 -9.61 -11.27
CA ARG A 29 0.98 -10.97 -11.39
C ARG A 29 2.48 -10.92 -11.40
N ALA A 30 3.12 -11.40 -10.34
CA ALA A 30 4.57 -11.52 -10.25
C ALA A 30 4.95 -13.01 -10.29
N GLY A 31 5.83 -13.40 -11.22
CA GLY A 31 6.28 -14.80 -11.32
C GLY A 31 5.15 -15.82 -11.57
N GLY A 32 4.02 -15.39 -12.14
CA GLY A 32 2.85 -16.25 -12.41
C GLY A 32 1.78 -16.27 -11.32
N LEU A 33 2.02 -15.69 -10.15
CA LEU A 33 1.03 -15.59 -9.06
C LEU A 33 0.23 -14.28 -9.15
N PRO A 34 -1.08 -14.31 -9.46
CA PRO A 34 -1.91 -13.11 -9.42
C PRO A 34 -2.21 -12.73 -7.97
N LEU A 35 -2.01 -11.46 -7.63
CA LEU A 35 -2.42 -10.87 -6.37
C LEU A 35 -3.61 -9.94 -6.63
N PRO A 36 -4.85 -10.45 -6.61
CA PRO A 36 -6.02 -9.59 -6.74
C PRO A 36 -6.21 -8.79 -5.45
N HIS A 37 -6.46 -7.50 -5.59
CA HIS A 37 -6.94 -6.70 -4.47
C HIS A 37 -8.00 -5.69 -4.92
N PRO A 38 -8.90 -5.31 -4.01
CA PRO A 38 -9.85 -4.25 -4.27
C PRO A 38 -9.11 -2.92 -4.46
N GLY A 39 -9.55 -2.12 -5.43
CA GLY A 39 -9.06 -0.76 -5.64
C GLY A 39 -9.59 0.20 -4.57
N VAL A 40 -9.32 -0.04 -3.29
CA VAL A 40 -9.85 0.78 -2.17
C VAL A 40 -9.41 2.24 -2.30
N VAL A 41 -8.19 2.46 -2.81
CA VAL A 41 -7.68 3.80 -3.16
C VAL A 41 -8.53 4.48 -4.22
N ASP A 42 -8.95 3.75 -5.25
CA ASP A 42 -9.74 4.30 -6.35
C ASP A 42 -11.15 4.69 -5.92
N VAL A 43 -11.72 3.92 -4.99
CA VAL A 43 -13.07 4.16 -4.47
C VAL A 43 -13.13 5.42 -3.62
N HIS A 44 -12.05 5.78 -2.91
CA HIS A 44 -12.07 6.91 -1.97
C HIS A 44 -11.25 8.11 -2.42
N LEU A 45 -9.98 7.90 -2.80
CA LEU A 45 -9.06 9.01 -3.12
C LEU A 45 -9.19 9.53 -4.54
N ARG A 46 -9.77 8.73 -5.46
CA ARG A 46 -9.82 9.06 -6.89
C ARG A 46 -11.25 9.30 -7.40
N GLN A 47 -12.18 9.53 -6.47
CA GLN A 47 -13.53 10.00 -6.82
C GLN A 47 -13.43 11.33 -7.56
N GLY A 48 -14.20 11.50 -8.64
CA GLY A 48 -14.19 12.73 -9.44
C GLY A 48 -13.01 12.90 -10.41
N ILE A 49 -11.99 12.03 -10.37
CA ILE A 49 -10.94 12.00 -11.40
C ILE A 49 -11.51 11.35 -12.68
N PRO A 50 -11.30 11.93 -13.88
CA PRO A 50 -11.79 11.31 -15.11
C PRO A 50 -11.14 9.94 -15.34
N ARG A 51 -11.87 9.04 -16.03
CA ARG A 51 -11.55 7.61 -16.09
C ARG A 51 -10.10 7.32 -16.51
N ARG A 52 -9.62 7.99 -17.55
CA ARG A 52 -8.30 7.75 -18.13
C ARG A 52 -7.17 8.10 -17.15
N GLU A 53 -7.30 9.24 -16.49
CA GLU A 53 -6.34 9.73 -15.51
C GLU A 53 -6.37 8.90 -14.24
N ARG A 54 -7.56 8.42 -13.83
CA ARG A 54 -7.68 7.46 -12.74
C ARG A 54 -6.97 6.16 -13.08
N GLU A 55 -7.25 5.55 -14.24
CA GLU A 55 -6.58 4.32 -14.70
C GLU A 55 -5.06 4.46 -14.73
N GLN A 56 -4.55 5.63 -15.12
CA GLN A 56 -3.12 5.91 -15.12
C GLN A 56 -2.53 5.99 -13.70
N LEU A 57 -3.19 6.69 -12.78
CA LEU A 57 -2.77 6.73 -11.37
C LEU A 57 -2.85 5.34 -10.73
N THR A 58 -3.85 4.55 -11.10
CA THR A 58 -4.00 3.16 -10.68
C THR A 58 -2.86 2.32 -11.18
N TYR A 59 -2.54 2.38 -12.46
CA TYR A 59 -1.37 1.70 -13.00
C TYR A 59 -0.08 2.05 -12.24
N TRP A 60 0.15 3.34 -11.93
CA TRP A 60 1.32 3.75 -11.17
C TRP A 60 1.32 3.22 -9.73
N HIS A 61 0.15 3.10 -9.10
CA HIS A 61 0.00 2.54 -7.77
C HIS A 61 0.28 1.04 -7.74
N GLU A 62 -0.28 0.30 -8.69
CA GLU A 62 0.00 -1.13 -8.87
C GLU A 62 1.49 -1.37 -9.13
N LEU A 63 2.11 -0.54 -9.98
CA LEU A 63 3.55 -0.59 -10.18
C LEU A 63 4.30 -0.22 -8.90
N GLY A 64 3.79 0.74 -8.12
CA GLY A 64 4.34 1.13 -6.82
C GLY A 64 4.39 -0.03 -5.84
N HIS A 65 3.38 -0.89 -5.78
CA HIS A 65 3.44 -2.11 -4.98
C HIS A 65 4.60 -3.01 -5.38
N LEU A 66 4.77 -3.23 -6.68
CA LEU A 66 5.86 -4.04 -7.20
C LEU A 66 7.23 -3.44 -6.88
N GLU A 67 7.41 -2.14 -7.12
CA GLU A 67 8.69 -1.44 -6.98
C GLU A 67 9.09 -1.27 -5.50
N THR A 68 8.11 -1.21 -4.60
CA THR A 68 8.32 -1.09 -3.15
C THR A 68 8.24 -2.42 -2.41
N LEU A 69 7.99 -3.54 -3.11
CA LEU A 69 7.93 -4.88 -2.52
C LEU A 69 9.15 -5.23 -1.65
N PRO A 70 10.41 -4.95 -2.07
CA PRO A 70 11.57 -5.20 -1.19
C PRO A 70 11.49 -4.47 0.15
N LEU A 71 11.02 -3.22 0.16
CA LEU A 71 10.83 -2.44 1.39
C LEU A 71 9.69 -3.01 2.24
N ALA A 72 8.59 -3.43 1.61
CA ALA A 72 7.48 -4.07 2.29
C ALA A 72 7.90 -5.39 2.96
N LEU A 73 8.73 -6.21 2.29
CA LEU A 73 9.28 -7.45 2.87
C LEU A 73 10.21 -7.17 4.05
N LEU A 74 11.07 -6.15 3.96
CA LEU A 74 11.91 -5.73 5.08
C LEU A 74 11.08 -5.26 6.28
N HIS A 75 10.00 -4.51 6.03
CA HIS A 75 9.06 -4.08 7.07
C HIS A 75 8.35 -5.26 7.73
N ALA A 76 7.84 -6.22 6.95
CA ALA A 76 7.25 -7.45 7.46
C ALA A 76 8.22 -8.25 8.34
N LEU A 77 9.48 -8.40 7.89
CA LEU A 77 10.53 -9.07 8.65
C LEU A 77 10.82 -8.35 9.98
N ALA A 78 10.91 -7.01 9.97
CA ALA A 78 11.11 -6.23 11.18
C ALA A 78 9.95 -6.41 12.19
N LEU A 79 8.70 -6.35 11.72
CA LEU A 79 7.52 -6.59 12.54
C LEU A 79 7.49 -8.01 13.12
N TRP A 80 7.89 -9.01 12.35
CA TRP A 80 7.96 -10.40 12.80
C TRP A 80 9.00 -10.60 13.89
N LEU A 81 10.23 -10.13 13.67
CA LEU A 81 11.34 -10.27 14.63
C LEU A 81 11.05 -9.56 15.95
N THR A 82 10.36 -8.43 15.90
CA THR A 82 10.04 -7.62 17.07
C THR A 82 8.80 -8.14 17.80
N GLY A 83 7.75 -8.52 17.06
CA GLY A 83 6.52 -9.12 17.59
C GLY A 83 6.75 -10.43 18.33
N ARG A 84 7.71 -11.26 17.87
CA ARG A 84 8.09 -12.50 18.57
C ARG A 84 8.59 -12.28 20.00
N ARG A 85 9.13 -11.10 20.31
CA ARG A 85 9.65 -10.75 21.64
C ARG A 85 8.55 -10.37 22.63
N ARG A 86 7.34 -10.06 22.15
CA ARG A 86 6.19 -9.68 22.99
C ARG A 86 5.48 -10.91 23.54
N LYS A 87 5.68 -11.22 24.82
CA LYS A 87 5.01 -12.36 25.49
C LYS A 87 3.65 -11.99 26.09
N ASP A 88 3.38 -10.70 26.24
CA ASP A 88 2.22 -10.10 26.88
C ASP A 88 1.00 -9.98 25.95
N THR A 89 1.18 -10.16 24.65
CA THR A 89 0.10 -10.06 23.66
C THR A 89 -0.16 -11.44 23.03
N PRO A 90 -1.42 -11.89 22.91
CA PRO A 90 -1.75 -13.14 22.22
C PRO A 90 -1.14 -13.19 20.82
N TRP A 91 -0.65 -14.36 20.41
CA TRP A 91 0.05 -14.53 19.13
C TRP A 91 -0.82 -14.12 17.92
N ALA A 92 -2.12 -14.47 17.94
CA ALA A 92 -3.05 -14.13 16.87
C ALA A 92 -3.25 -12.62 16.75
N LEU A 93 -3.38 -11.92 17.89
CA LEU A 93 -3.49 -10.46 17.91
C LEU A 93 -2.22 -9.78 17.40
N ARG A 94 -1.04 -10.32 17.73
CA ARG A 94 0.25 -9.82 17.20
C ARG A 94 0.35 -9.98 15.68
N LEU A 95 -0.08 -11.13 15.15
CA LEU A 95 -0.13 -11.34 13.71
C LEU A 95 -1.08 -10.37 13.04
N LEU A 96 -2.27 -10.16 13.60
CA LEU A 96 -3.25 -9.22 13.06
C LEU A 96 -2.69 -7.79 13.03
N ILE A 97 -2.16 -7.30 14.15
CA ILE A 97 -1.55 -5.95 14.23
C ILE A 97 -0.38 -5.83 13.25
N GLY A 98 0.50 -6.83 13.20
CA GLY A 98 1.63 -6.85 12.27
C GLY A 98 1.19 -6.83 10.81
N ALA A 99 0.20 -7.65 10.44
CA ALA A 99 -0.34 -7.70 9.08
C ALA A 99 -0.98 -6.36 8.68
N LEU A 100 -1.76 -5.74 9.57
CA LEU A 100 -2.39 -4.44 9.34
C LEU A 100 -1.35 -3.31 9.20
N ALA A 101 -0.32 -3.30 10.05
CA ALA A 101 0.76 -2.33 9.98
C ALA A 101 1.58 -2.48 8.69
N TRP A 102 1.88 -3.72 8.31
CA TRP A 102 2.57 -4.05 7.07
C TRP A 102 1.78 -3.62 5.83
N LEU A 103 0.50 -3.99 5.75
CA LEU A 103 -0.37 -3.63 4.64
C LEU A 103 -0.48 -2.10 4.51
N ALA A 104 -0.71 -1.39 5.63
CA ALA A 104 -0.78 0.07 5.63
C ALA A 104 0.55 0.72 5.20
N GLY A 105 1.69 0.18 5.63
CA GLY A 105 3.00 0.66 5.22
C GLY A 105 3.25 0.45 3.72
N TRP A 106 2.85 -0.69 3.18
CA TRP A 106 3.02 -1.00 1.76
C TRP A 106 2.13 -0.13 0.86
N GLU A 107 0.87 0.07 1.25
CA GLU A 107 -0.06 1.00 0.60
C GLU A 107 0.48 2.44 0.55
N LEU A 108 1.05 2.93 1.65
CA LEU A 108 1.67 4.26 1.69
C LEU A 108 2.88 4.34 0.75
N ALA A 109 3.74 3.32 0.74
CA ALA A 109 4.89 3.28 -0.15
C ALA A 109 4.48 3.29 -1.63
N ALA A 110 3.46 2.51 -2.00
CA ALA A 110 2.91 2.47 -3.35
C ALA A 110 2.30 3.82 -3.79
N GLU A 111 1.57 4.50 -2.90
CA GLU A 111 1.01 5.82 -3.20
C GLU A 111 2.10 6.91 -3.28
N PHE A 112 3.13 6.86 -2.42
CA PHE A 112 4.28 7.76 -2.55
C PHE A 112 5.05 7.54 -3.86
N TYR A 113 5.21 6.29 -4.29
CA TYR A 113 5.76 5.98 -5.60
C TYR A 113 4.91 6.59 -6.73
N THR A 114 3.58 6.48 -6.62
CA THR A 114 2.63 7.08 -7.55
C THR A 114 2.78 8.60 -7.62
N MET A 115 2.86 9.26 -6.48
CA MET A 115 3.12 10.71 -6.38
C MET A 115 4.43 11.09 -7.05
N GLY A 116 5.50 10.32 -6.80
CA GLY A 116 6.81 10.56 -7.41
C GLY A 116 6.80 10.40 -8.92
N ARG A 117 6.10 9.38 -9.45
CA ARG A 117 6.00 9.10 -10.89
C ARG A 117 5.12 10.10 -11.64
N ALA A 118 3.95 10.45 -11.10
CA ALA A 118 3.04 11.40 -11.71
C ALA A 118 3.46 12.87 -11.45
N GLY A 119 4.26 13.12 -10.41
CA GLY A 119 4.83 14.43 -10.12
C GLY A 119 3.76 15.53 -9.97
N PRO A 120 3.94 16.70 -10.61
CA PRO A 120 2.97 17.80 -10.51
C PRO A 120 1.56 17.45 -11.01
N GLU A 121 1.44 16.45 -11.88
CA GLU A 121 0.14 16.01 -12.41
C GLU A 121 -0.73 15.38 -11.34
N TYR A 122 -0.12 14.60 -10.43
CA TYR A 122 -0.81 14.02 -9.27
C TYR A 122 -1.55 15.11 -8.49
N ALA A 123 -0.84 16.17 -8.11
CA ALA A 123 -1.41 17.27 -7.34
C ALA A 123 -2.49 18.04 -8.12
N ARG A 124 -2.34 18.19 -9.44
CA ARG A 124 -3.38 18.82 -10.28
C ARG A 124 -4.66 18.00 -10.31
N LEU A 125 -4.54 16.68 -10.51
CA LEU A 125 -5.69 15.77 -10.59
C LEU A 125 -6.43 15.71 -9.25
N TYR A 126 -5.71 15.56 -8.14
CA TYR A 126 -6.30 15.56 -6.81
C TYR A 126 -6.99 16.88 -6.45
N ARG A 127 -6.42 18.04 -6.81
CA ARG A 127 -7.11 19.33 -6.61
C ARG A 127 -8.39 19.45 -7.44
N ARG A 128 -8.42 18.87 -8.64
CA ARG A 128 -9.58 18.91 -9.56
C ARG A 128 -10.68 17.93 -9.15
N ALA A 129 -10.30 16.81 -8.54
CA ALA A 129 -11.17 15.71 -8.16
C ALA A 129 -12.29 16.07 -7.16
N ARG A 130 -12.28 17.27 -6.58
CA ARG A 130 -13.15 17.67 -5.45
C ARG A 130 -13.22 16.56 -4.38
N PRO A 131 -12.08 16.16 -3.79
CA PRO A 131 -12.14 15.28 -2.65
C PRO A 131 -12.93 15.98 -1.54
N SER A 132 -13.80 15.26 -0.84
CA SER A 132 -14.21 15.70 0.47
C SER A 132 -12.96 15.67 1.36
N LEU A 133 -12.28 16.81 1.48
CA LEU A 133 -11.12 17.07 2.36
C LEU A 133 -11.07 16.23 3.65
N PRO A 134 -12.18 16.06 4.42
CA PRO A 134 -12.17 15.21 5.61
C PRO A 134 -11.88 13.73 5.35
N MET A 135 -12.37 13.13 4.26
CA MET A 135 -12.15 11.69 3.98
C MET A 135 -10.72 11.40 3.56
N ASP A 136 -10.12 12.24 2.71
CA ASP A 136 -8.73 12.06 2.30
C ASP A 136 -7.79 12.11 3.50
N LEU A 137 -7.97 13.11 4.36
CA LEU A 137 -7.21 13.25 5.59
C LEU A 137 -7.40 12.05 6.51
N LEU A 138 -8.63 11.52 6.64
CA LEU A 138 -8.89 10.32 7.42
C LEU A 138 -8.25 9.07 6.80
N CYS A 139 -8.25 8.92 5.48
CA CYS A 139 -7.58 7.80 4.80
C CYS A 139 -6.05 7.87 4.96
N TRP A 140 -5.46 9.06 4.87
CA TRP A 140 -4.03 9.27 5.08
C TRP A 140 -3.63 9.11 6.55
N ALA A 141 -4.34 9.77 7.46
CA ALA A 141 -4.10 9.67 8.90
C ALA A 141 -4.38 8.27 9.44
N GLY A 142 -5.41 7.59 8.94
CA GLY A 142 -5.75 6.21 9.29
C GLY A 142 -4.65 5.25 8.88
N ARG A 143 -4.18 5.29 7.63
CA ARG A 143 -3.08 4.43 7.16
C ARG A 143 -1.75 4.77 7.82
N GLY A 144 -1.41 6.06 7.90
CA GLY A 144 -0.22 6.54 8.59
C GLY A 144 -0.21 6.13 10.06
N GLY A 145 -1.33 6.34 10.74
CA GLY A 145 -1.54 5.94 12.13
C GLY A 145 -1.42 4.43 12.32
N LEU A 146 -2.05 3.62 11.45
CA LEU A 146 -1.97 2.16 11.53
C LEU A 146 -0.55 1.64 11.29
N ALA A 147 0.15 2.19 10.29
CA ALA A 147 1.53 1.85 9.99
C ALA A 147 2.46 2.22 11.16
N VAL A 148 2.36 3.45 11.69
CA VAL A 148 3.23 3.94 12.77
C VAL A 148 2.88 3.29 14.10
N ALA A 149 1.62 3.37 14.55
CA ALA A 149 1.20 2.84 15.85
C ALA A 149 1.30 1.31 15.89
N GLY A 150 1.00 0.61 14.79
CA GLY A 150 1.21 -0.83 14.69
C GLY A 150 2.69 -1.19 14.77
N THR A 151 3.57 -0.45 14.06
CA THR A 151 5.02 -0.67 14.11
C THR A 151 5.59 -0.36 15.49
N VAL A 152 5.29 0.80 16.06
CA VAL A 152 5.74 1.21 17.41
C VAL A 152 5.17 0.26 18.46
N GLY A 153 3.91 -0.14 18.32
CA GLY A 153 3.30 -1.18 19.15
C GLY A 153 4.10 -2.48 19.10
N MET A 154 4.53 -2.93 17.92
CA MET A 154 5.35 -4.15 17.82
C MET A 154 6.78 -3.97 18.36
N LEU A 155 7.33 -2.75 18.30
CA LEU A 155 8.66 -2.41 18.82
C LEU A 155 8.71 -2.16 20.35
N GLY A 156 7.63 -1.63 20.92
CA GLY A 156 7.56 -1.07 22.28
C GLY A 156 7.60 -2.08 23.44
N GLY A 157 7.76 -3.38 23.14
CA GLY A 157 7.97 -4.42 24.14
C GLY A 157 9.38 -4.39 24.74
N ARG A 158 9.80 -3.29 25.37
CA ARG A 158 10.94 -3.35 26.28
C ARG A 158 10.52 -4.17 27.49
N ARG A 159 11.30 -5.19 27.79
CA ARG A 159 11.22 -5.90 29.06
C ARG A 159 11.26 -4.85 30.16
N ARG A 160 10.21 -4.78 30.98
CA ARG A 160 10.43 -4.40 32.39
C ARG A 160 11.27 -5.54 32.95
N ASP A 161 12.58 -5.48 32.73
CA ASP A 161 13.53 -6.29 33.48
C ASP A 161 13.49 -5.74 34.90
N GLY A 162 12.51 -6.22 35.66
CA GLY A 162 12.52 -6.18 37.11
C GLY A 162 13.31 -7.39 37.57
N ARG A 163 14.63 -7.22 37.67
CA ARG A 163 15.57 -7.83 38.63
C ARG A 163 16.99 -7.48 38.24
#